data_AF-A0A9E3IPN0-F1
#
_entry.id   AF-A0A9E3IPN0-F1
#
_cell.length_a   1.000
_cell.length_b   1.000
_cell.length_c   1.000
_cell.angle_alpha   90.00
_cell.angle_beta   90.00
_cell.angle_gamma   90.00
#
_symmetry.space_group_name_H-M   'P 1'
#
loop_
_entity.id
_entity.type
_entity.pdbx_description
1 polymer ?
#
loop_
_entity_poly.entity_id
_entity_poly.type
_entity_poly.pdbx_seq_one_letter_code
_entity_poly.pdbx_strand_id
1 'polypeptide(L)' 'VTLDIKKFKCIQHPMFKREVCGADIFATLDREQFGMDAGKAYGFSMAVDLRIQAEAIAVK' A
#
# COMPACT_ATOMS: atom_id res chain seq x y z
N VAL A 1 4.26 10.77 4.99
CA VAL A 1 4.11 9.30 4.97
C VAL A 1 5.12 8.72 4.01
N THR A 2 5.87 7.69 4.43
CA THR A 2 6.83 6.97 3.58
C THR A 2 6.27 5.58 3.28
N LEU A 3 6.29 5.19 2.01
CA LEU A 3 5.84 3.87 1.56
C LEU A 3 7.06 2.99 1.25
N ASP A 4 7.11 1.80 1.85
CA ASP A 4 8.16 0.82 1.67
C ASP A 4 7.70 -0.29 0.72
N ILE A 5 8.34 -0.41 -0.44
CA ILE A 5 8.14 -1.55 -1.33
C ILE A 5 8.97 -2.73 -0.80
N LYS A 6 8.31 -3.78 -0.32
CA LYS A 6 8.99 -4.99 0.19
C LYS A 6 9.19 -6.05 -0.88
N LYS A 7 8.31 -6.08 -1.89
CA LYS A 7 8.45 -6.94 -3.06
C LYS A 7 8.02 -6.17 -4.30
N PHE A 8 8.76 -6.38 -5.38
CA PHE A 8 8.46 -5.82 -6.69
C PHE A 8 8.87 -6.83 -7.75
N LYS A 9 8.01 -7.06 -8.75
CA LYS A 9 8.33 -7.94 -9.87
C LYS A 9 7.47 -7.61 -11.08
N CYS A 10 8.09 -7.61 -12.25
CA CYS A 10 7.39 -7.58 -13.53
C CYS A 10 7.50 -8.94 -14.23
N ILE A 11 6.40 -9.40 -14.84
CA ILE A 11 6.32 -10.64 -15.63
C ILE A 11 5.40 -10.43 -16.83
N GLN A 12 5.45 -11.36 -17.79
CA GLN A 12 4.45 -11.41 -18.85
C GLN A 12 3.11 -11.91 -18.30
N HIS A 13 2.05 -11.10 -18.40
CA HIS A 13 0.73 -11.47 -17.89
C HIS A 13 0.16 -12.68 -18.66
N PRO A 14 -0.29 -13.75 -17.98
CA PRO A 14 -0.65 -15.01 -18.64
C PRO A 14 -1.82 -14.87 -19.64
N MET A 15 -2.81 -14.04 -19.31
CA MET A 15 -3.97 -13.79 -20.17
C MET A 15 -3.76 -12.65 -21.18
N PHE A 16 -3.41 -11.45 -20.70
CA PHE A 16 -3.33 -10.26 -21.55
C PHE A 16 -2.11 -10.17 -22.46
N LYS A 17 -1.12 -11.06 -22.28
CA LYS A 17 0.12 -11.08 -23.08
C LYS A 17 0.80 -9.70 -23.16
N ARG A 18 0.73 -8.95 -22.07
CA ARG A 18 1.43 -7.68 -21.84
C ARG A 18 2.20 -7.78 -20.53
N GLU A 19 3.21 -6.95 -20.35
CA GLU A 19 3.91 -6.86 -19.07
C GLU A 19 2.94 -6.45 -17.96
N VAL A 20 3.01 -7.14 -16.83
CA VAL A 20 2.36 -6.75 -15.58
C VAL A 20 3.43 -6.62 -14.50
N CYS A 21 3.40 -5.52 -13.76
CA CYS A 21 4.25 -5.31 -12.59
C CYS A 21 3.39 -5.37 -11.31
N GLY A 22 3.80 -6.20 -10.37
CA GLY A 22 3.21 -6.35 -9.05
C GLY A 22 4.12 -5.77 -7.96
N ALA A 23 3.51 -5.17 -6.93
CA ALA A 23 4.21 -4.64 -5.76
C ALA A 23 3.46 -4.95 -4.46
N ASP A 24 4.22 -5.36 -3.44
CA ASP A 24 3.78 -5.39 -2.04
C ASP A 24 4.38 -4.18 -1.33
N ILE A 25 3.51 -3.28 -0.85
CA ILE A 25 3.88 -1.98 -0.29
C ILE A 25 3.36 -1.88 1.15
N PHE A 26 4.22 -1.45 2.06
CA PHE A 26 3.91 -1.34 3.48
C PHE A 26 4.20 0.08 3.97
N ALA A 27 3.43 0.53 4.96
CA ALA A 27 3.74 1.73 5.72
C ALA A 27 3.02 1.67 7.07
N THR A 28 3.51 2.43 8.04
CA THR A 28 2.74 2.78 9.24
C THR A 28 2.60 4.28 9.25
N LEU A 29 1.37 4.77 9.41
CA LEU A 29 1.09 6.20 9.52
C LEU A 29 0.35 6.50 10.81
N ASP A 30 0.46 7.75 11.24
CA ASP A 30 -0.34 8.28 12.33
C ASP A 30 -1.61 8.91 11.76
N ARG A 31 -2.78 8.31 12.05
CA ARG A 31 -4.07 8.79 11.51
C ARG A 31 -4.49 10.15 12.06
N GLU A 32 -3.92 10.61 13.17
CA GLU A 32 -4.25 11.93 13.72
C GLU A 32 -3.73 13.07 12.82
N GLN A 33 -2.63 12.82 12.08
CA GLN A 33 -2.09 13.76 11.08
C GLN A 33 -3.06 14.02 9.93
N PHE A 34 -4.11 13.19 9.81
CA PHE A 34 -5.17 13.29 8.81
C PHE A 34 -6.50 13.74 9.41
N GLY A 35 -6.50 14.27 10.64
CA GLY A 35 -7.71 14.73 11.33
C GLY A 35 -8.59 13.61 11.89
N MET A 36 -8.07 12.37 11.97
CA MET A 36 -8.77 11.22 12.54
C MET A 36 -8.23 10.91 13.94
N ASP A 37 -8.64 11.65 14.97
CA ASP A 37 -8.14 11.52 16.35
C ASP A 37 -9.09 10.76 17.30
N ALA A 38 -10.25 10.32 16.82
CA ALA A 38 -11.25 9.62 17.63
C ALA A 38 -10.65 8.44 18.41
N GLY A 39 -10.90 8.37 19.72
CA GLY A 39 -10.33 7.34 20.60
C GLY A 39 -8.97 7.69 21.24
N LYS A 40 -8.27 8.76 20.79
CA LYS A 40 -6.97 9.16 21.36
C LYS A 40 -7.03 9.43 22.86
N ALA A 41 -8.04 10.18 23.30
CA ALA A 41 -8.27 10.46 24.73
C ALA A 41 -8.60 9.21 25.55
N TYR A 42 -8.98 8.11 24.90
CA TYR A 42 -9.28 6.82 25.51
C TYR A 42 -8.13 5.81 25.35
N GLY A 43 -6.95 6.25 24.89
CA GLY A 43 -5.75 5.43 24.78
C GLY A 43 -5.66 4.53 23.54
N PHE A 44 -6.47 4.79 22.50
CA PHE A 44 -6.38 4.03 21.25
C PHE A 44 -5.04 4.30 20.56
N SER A 45 -4.49 3.31 19.88
CA SER A 45 -3.35 3.53 18.98
C SER A 45 -3.78 4.40 17.79
N MET A 46 -2.99 5.42 17.50
CA MET A 46 -3.14 6.22 16.27
C MET A 46 -2.33 5.64 15.10
N ALA A 47 -1.50 4.63 15.35
CA ALA A 47 -0.77 3.94 14.29
C ALA A 47 -1.73 3.11 13.43
N VAL A 48 -1.66 3.31 12.12
CA VAL A 48 -2.38 2.53 11.10
C VAL A 48 -1.36 1.89 10.17
N ASP A 49 -1.38 0.56 10.10
CA ASP A 49 -0.56 -0.21 9.19
C ASP A 49 -1.25 -0.33 7.82
N LEU A 50 -0.59 0.21 6.80
CA LEU A 50 -0.95 0.02 5.40
C LEU A 50 -0.26 -1.23 4.87
N ARG A 51 -1.04 -2.11 4.23
CA ARG A 51 -0.58 -3.30 3.50
C ARG A 51 -1.25 -3.29 2.14
N ILE A 52 -0.55 -2.75 1.15
CA ILE A 52 -1.09 -2.51 -0.19
C ILE A 52 -0.49 -3.55 -1.13
N GLN A 53 -1.37 -4.31 -1.79
CA GLN A 53 -1.03 -5.12 -2.95
C GLN A 53 -1.50 -4.37 -4.20
N ALA A 54 -0.60 -4.14 -5.15
CA ALA A 54 -0.93 -3.51 -6.42
C ALA A 54 -0.38 -4.32 -7.60
N GLU A 55 -1.18 -4.43 -8.66
CA GLU A 55 -0.76 -4.97 -9.96
C GLU A 55 -1.17 -3.99 -11.05
N ALA A 56 -0.24 -3.70 -11.97
CA ALA A 56 -0.46 -2.78 -13.08
C ALA A 56 -0.05 -3.43 -14.40
N ILE A 57 -0.98 -3.47 -15.35
CA ILE A 57 -0.75 -4.01 -16.70
C ILE A 57 -0.35 -2.86 -17.62
N ALA A 58 0.73 -3.05 -18.39
CA ALA A 58 1.18 -2.07 -19.38
C ALA A 58 0.05 -1.70 -20.36
N VAL A 59 -0.09 -0.42 -20.67
CA VAL A 59 -1.04 0.07 -21.68
C VAL A 59 -0.71 -0.51 -23.06
N LYS A 60 -1.71 -0.57 -23.94
CA LYS A 60 -1.53 -1.05 -25.31
C LYS A 60 -0.75 -0.03 -26.13
#